data_AF-A0A851LRP7-F1
#
_entry.id   AF-A0A851LRP7-F1
#
_cell.length_a   1.000
_cell.length_b   1.000
_cell.length_c   1.000
_cell.angle_alpha   90.00
_cell.angle_beta   90.00
_cell.angle_gamma   90.00
#
_symmetry.space_group_name_H-M   'P 1'
#
loop_
_entity.id
_entity.type
_entity.pdbx_description
1 polymer ?
#
loop_
_entity_poly.entity_id
_entity_poly.type
_entity_poly.pdbx_seq_one_letter_code
_entity_poly.pdbx_strand_id
1 'polypeptide(L)'
;GQAALADAGIPYSAVEQAYVGYVFGDSACGQRAIYHSLGLTGIPIINVNNNCATGSTALFMARQQVEGGLSNCVLALGFEKMAKGSITSGFSDRTNPLDKHVEIMKNKYGIASAPLAPQMFANAGKEHMEKYGTNPEHFAKIAWKNHKHSANNPFSQFQKTYTLDEVLHSRKIFDFLTILQCCPTSNGAAAAILASEEFVKKHKLEPKAVEILAQVMATDYPSTFEKNSCIKLIGYDMTKKAAEKCFEKAGLKPTDVDVIELHDCFSVNELITYEALGLCPEGKACDLIDRGDNTYGGKWVINPSGGLISKGHPLGATGLGQCAELCWQLRGLAGRRQVAGAKVALQHNLGLGGAAVVTLYAMGFPGAARTDRIASVPLSAAVDGFKSHLVFKEIEKRLQEYEQILCGVAASVTVSSLSLNLHSQLCLTDKKADCTITMADTDLLALMTGKMNPQTAFFQGKLKISGNMGMAMKLQNLQLQPGKAKL
;
A
#
# COMPACT_ATOMS: atom_id res chain seq x y z
N GLY A 1 -7.35 2.52 -10.76
CA GLY A 1 -8.28 3.52 -11.33
C GLY A 1 -9.41 3.81 -10.37
N GLN A 2 -10.50 3.04 -10.43
CA GLN A 2 -11.72 3.28 -9.64
C GLN A 2 -11.47 3.43 -8.13
N ALA A 3 -10.66 2.55 -7.52
CA ALA A 3 -10.31 2.65 -6.10
C ALA A 3 -9.60 3.97 -5.73
N ALA A 4 -8.72 4.49 -6.60
CA ALA A 4 -8.02 5.75 -6.36
C ALA A 4 -8.94 6.97 -6.51
N LEU A 5 -9.84 6.95 -7.50
CA LEU A 5 -10.87 7.99 -7.67
C LEU A 5 -11.84 8.01 -6.48
N ALA A 6 -12.26 6.84 -6.01
CA ALA A 6 -13.12 6.69 -4.84
C ALA A 6 -12.43 7.18 -3.56
N ASP A 7 -11.16 6.84 -3.34
CA ASP A 7 -10.38 7.32 -2.20
C ASP A 7 -10.20 8.85 -2.25
N ALA A 8 -9.93 9.41 -3.43
CA ALA A 8 -9.84 10.86 -3.64
C ALA A 8 -11.20 11.58 -3.56
N GLY A 9 -12.32 10.87 -3.70
CA GLY A 9 -13.66 11.45 -3.66
C GLY A 9 -14.01 12.30 -4.89
N ILE A 10 -13.44 11.99 -6.06
CA ILE A 10 -13.66 12.75 -7.29
C ILE A 10 -14.12 11.85 -8.46
N PRO A 11 -14.91 12.37 -9.40
CA PRO A 11 -15.26 11.64 -10.61
C PRO A 11 -14.09 11.60 -11.59
N TYR A 12 -14.08 10.61 -12.49
CA TYR A 12 -13.08 10.55 -13.57
C TYR A 12 -13.13 11.77 -14.50
N SER A 13 -14.29 12.41 -14.64
CA SER A 13 -14.45 13.66 -15.41
C SER A 13 -13.68 14.85 -14.85
N ALA A 14 -13.16 14.77 -13.62
CA ALA A 14 -12.28 15.80 -13.04
C ALA A 14 -10.80 15.57 -13.38
N VAL A 15 -10.43 14.41 -13.92
CA VAL A 15 -9.06 14.13 -14.36
C VAL A 15 -8.82 14.83 -15.69
N GLU A 16 -7.75 15.62 -15.76
CA GLU A 16 -7.39 16.42 -16.95
C GLU A 16 -6.36 15.72 -17.82
N GLN A 17 -5.58 14.79 -17.26
CA GLN A 17 -4.58 13.99 -17.98
C GLN A 17 -4.30 12.66 -17.27
N ALA A 18 -3.87 11.64 -18.03
CA ALA A 18 -3.43 10.37 -17.47
C ALA A 18 -2.06 9.92 -17.99
N TYR A 19 -1.22 9.42 -17.07
CA TYR A 19 0.01 8.71 -17.37
C TYR A 19 -0.15 7.24 -16.99
N VAL A 20 0.06 6.34 -17.95
CA VAL A 20 -0.20 4.91 -17.77
C VAL A 20 1.06 4.08 -17.97
N GLY A 21 1.53 3.46 -16.89
CA GLY A 21 2.72 2.63 -16.85
C GLY A 21 2.44 1.14 -17.03
N TYR A 22 3.02 0.53 -18.06
CA TYR A 22 3.07 -0.94 -18.23
C TYR A 22 4.31 -1.32 -19.04
N VAL A 23 4.84 -2.52 -18.81
CA VAL A 23 5.99 -3.04 -19.59
C VAL A 23 5.53 -4.02 -20.65
N PHE A 24 4.61 -4.94 -20.32
CA PHE A 24 4.13 -5.96 -21.25
C PHE A 24 2.73 -5.63 -21.74
N GLY A 25 2.66 -5.28 -23.01
CA GLY A 25 1.43 -4.98 -23.74
C GLY A 25 1.75 -4.22 -25.00
N ASP A 26 0.86 -4.30 -25.99
CA ASP A 26 1.00 -3.50 -27.19
C ASP A 26 0.85 -2.01 -26.88
N SER A 27 1.22 -1.16 -27.84
CA SER A 27 0.96 0.28 -27.73
C SER A 27 -0.54 0.53 -27.51
N ALA A 28 -0.85 1.54 -26.70
CA ALA A 28 -2.20 1.94 -26.30
C ALA A 28 -2.98 1.00 -25.36
N CYS A 29 -2.30 0.07 -24.67
CA CYS A 29 -2.94 -0.68 -23.59
C CYS A 29 -3.48 0.24 -22.47
N GLY A 30 -2.88 1.41 -22.24
CA GLY A 30 -3.38 2.36 -21.23
C GLY A 30 -4.74 2.97 -21.60
N GLN A 31 -4.91 3.44 -22.83
CA GLN A 31 -6.23 3.85 -23.36
C GLN A 31 -7.23 2.71 -23.22
N ARG A 32 -6.84 1.50 -23.65
CA ARG A 32 -7.70 0.31 -23.59
C ARG A 32 -8.13 -0.05 -22.17
N ALA A 33 -7.26 0.14 -21.18
CA ALA A 33 -7.55 -0.10 -19.77
C ALA A 33 -8.51 0.95 -19.18
N ILE A 34 -8.41 2.20 -19.63
CA ILE A 34 -9.20 3.34 -19.12
C ILE A 34 -10.60 3.42 -19.75
N TYR A 35 -10.71 3.31 -21.07
CA TYR A 35 -11.93 3.69 -21.82
C TYR A 35 -13.22 2.99 -21.37
N HIS A 36 -13.14 1.68 -21.14
CA HIS A 36 -14.32 0.86 -20.85
C HIS A 36 -14.59 0.67 -19.36
N SER A 37 -13.84 1.36 -18.50
CA SER A 37 -13.94 1.22 -17.03
C SER A 37 -14.04 2.55 -16.29
N LEU A 38 -13.27 3.56 -16.70
CA LEU A 38 -13.28 4.90 -16.10
C LEU A 38 -14.08 5.90 -16.95
N GLY A 39 -13.93 5.83 -18.28
CA GLY A 39 -14.73 6.62 -19.23
C GLY A 39 -13.93 7.18 -20.41
N LEU A 40 -14.66 7.83 -21.32
CA LEU A 40 -14.16 8.44 -22.56
C LEU A 40 -14.32 9.97 -22.49
N THR A 41 -13.34 10.66 -21.91
CA THR A 41 -13.39 12.12 -21.67
C THR A 41 -12.62 12.95 -22.70
N GLY A 42 -11.85 12.30 -23.60
CA GLY A 42 -11.01 12.99 -24.59
C GLY A 42 -9.71 13.57 -24.03
N ILE A 43 -9.39 13.33 -22.76
CA ILE A 43 -8.17 13.82 -22.12
C ILE A 43 -6.91 13.18 -22.72
N PRO A 44 -5.73 13.84 -22.63
CA PRO A 44 -4.47 13.22 -23.01
C PRO A 44 -4.17 11.98 -22.16
N ILE A 45 -3.80 10.88 -22.82
CA ILE A 45 -3.36 9.63 -22.18
C ILE A 45 -2.02 9.24 -22.78
N ILE A 46 -0.97 9.19 -21.94
CA ILE A 46 0.39 8.86 -22.36
C ILE A 46 0.80 7.52 -21.73
N ASN A 47 1.20 6.57 -22.57
CA ASN A 47 1.73 5.29 -22.13
C ASN A 47 3.24 5.41 -21.91
N VAL A 48 3.74 4.96 -20.76
CA VAL A 48 5.15 5.09 -20.36
C VAL A 48 5.70 3.76 -19.88
N ASN A 49 7.01 3.56 -20.07
CA ASN A 49 7.71 2.40 -19.50
C ASN A 49 9.15 2.80 -19.13
N ASN A 50 9.67 2.16 -18.09
CA ASN A 50 11.06 2.26 -17.65
C ASN A 50 11.43 1.00 -16.84
N ASN A 51 11.17 -0.17 -17.41
CA ASN A 51 11.27 -1.48 -16.76
C ASN A 51 10.59 -1.50 -15.37
N CYS A 52 11.26 -1.97 -14.33
CA CYS A 52 10.69 -2.10 -12.99
C CYS A 52 10.37 -0.74 -12.32
N ALA A 53 10.86 0.38 -12.85
CA ALA A 53 10.57 1.74 -12.39
C ALA A 53 9.31 2.36 -13.04
N THR A 54 8.63 1.63 -13.92
CA THR A 54 7.53 2.14 -14.76
C THR A 54 6.41 2.83 -13.97
N GLY A 55 5.99 2.27 -12.82
CA GLY A 55 4.97 2.89 -11.99
C GLY A 55 5.41 4.24 -11.42
N SER A 56 6.66 4.35 -10.95
CA SER A 56 7.22 5.61 -10.48
C SER A 56 7.51 6.60 -11.61
N THR A 57 7.76 6.14 -12.84
CA THR A 57 7.84 7.00 -14.03
C THR A 57 6.48 7.64 -14.33
N ALA A 58 5.39 6.88 -14.27
CA ALA A 58 4.04 7.44 -14.42
C ALA A 58 3.73 8.46 -13.32
N LEU A 59 4.10 8.18 -12.07
CA LEU A 59 3.98 9.11 -10.95
C LEU A 59 4.83 10.37 -11.16
N PHE A 60 6.07 10.21 -11.64
CA PHE A 60 7.01 11.29 -11.90
C PHE A 60 6.48 12.28 -12.93
N MET A 61 5.95 11.79 -14.05
CA MET A 61 5.37 12.64 -15.08
C MET A 61 4.07 13.29 -14.60
N ALA A 62 3.22 12.56 -13.86
CA ALA A 62 2.01 13.14 -13.30
C ALA A 62 2.31 14.29 -12.32
N ARG A 63 3.36 14.16 -11.51
CA ARG A 63 3.78 15.22 -10.58
C ARG A 63 4.35 16.41 -11.35
N GLN A 64 5.16 16.21 -12.39
CA GLN A 64 5.63 17.30 -13.25
C GLN A 64 4.48 18.06 -13.93
N GLN A 65 3.42 17.36 -14.33
CA GLN A 65 2.24 17.97 -14.94
C GLN A 65 1.52 18.91 -13.97
N VAL A 66 1.38 18.50 -12.69
CA VAL A 66 0.77 19.33 -11.64
C VAL A 66 1.71 20.47 -11.20
N GLU A 67 2.98 20.15 -10.93
CA GLU A 67 4.01 21.09 -10.50
C GLU A 67 4.25 22.19 -11.55
N GLY A 68 4.18 21.85 -12.83
CA GLY A 68 4.28 22.79 -13.95
C GLY A 68 3.03 23.64 -14.19
N GLY A 69 1.95 23.46 -13.42
CA GLY A 69 0.69 24.19 -13.59
C GLY A 69 -0.08 23.84 -14.86
N LEU A 70 0.24 22.72 -15.51
CA LEU A 70 -0.40 22.29 -16.75
C LEU A 70 -1.72 21.54 -16.51
N SER A 71 -1.89 20.94 -15.33
CA SER A 71 -3.13 20.32 -14.91
C SER A 71 -3.33 20.39 -13.40
N ASN A 72 -4.59 20.51 -12.97
CA ASN A 72 -4.97 20.56 -11.56
C ASN A 72 -5.26 19.19 -10.97
N CYS A 73 -5.60 18.19 -11.79
CA CYS A 73 -5.90 16.84 -11.36
C CYS A 73 -5.46 15.81 -12.41
N VAL A 74 -4.55 14.90 -12.05
CA VAL A 74 -3.88 13.97 -12.97
C VAL A 74 -3.94 12.55 -12.41
N LEU A 75 -4.22 11.57 -13.28
CA LEU A 75 -4.18 10.15 -12.94
C LEU A 75 -2.83 9.54 -13.30
N ALA A 76 -2.13 9.00 -12.32
CA ALA A 76 -1.06 8.03 -12.55
C ALA A 76 -1.63 6.61 -12.37
N LEU A 77 -1.58 5.79 -13.43
CA LEU A 77 -2.06 4.40 -13.41
C LEU A 77 -0.92 3.48 -13.80
N GLY A 78 -0.77 2.35 -13.12
CA GLY A 78 0.21 1.34 -13.45
C GLY A 78 -0.39 -0.05 -13.34
N PHE A 79 -0.09 -0.92 -14.29
CA PHE A 79 -0.54 -2.31 -14.26
C PHE A 79 0.47 -3.23 -14.92
N GLU A 80 0.39 -4.51 -14.57
CA GLU A 80 1.13 -5.55 -15.27
C GLU A 80 0.34 -6.87 -15.29
N LYS A 81 0.44 -7.59 -16.41
CA LYS A 81 0.01 -8.97 -16.53
C LYS A 81 1.20 -9.81 -17.00
N MET A 82 1.76 -10.61 -16.11
CA MET A 82 2.98 -11.36 -16.31
C MET A 82 2.71 -12.86 -16.45
N ALA A 83 3.56 -13.53 -17.23
CA ALA A 83 3.64 -14.99 -17.23
C ALA A 83 4.34 -15.49 -15.96
N LYS A 84 4.04 -16.73 -15.56
CA LYS A 84 4.73 -17.39 -14.45
C LYS A 84 6.16 -17.74 -14.87
N GLY A 85 7.14 -17.40 -14.04
CA GLY A 85 8.54 -17.76 -14.25
C GLY A 85 9.43 -16.53 -14.34
N SER A 86 10.67 -16.70 -14.80
CA SER A 86 11.58 -15.57 -14.98
C SER A 86 11.20 -14.72 -16.19
N ILE A 87 11.43 -13.42 -16.10
CA ILE A 87 11.18 -12.49 -17.20
C ILE A 87 12.18 -12.78 -18.34
N THR A 88 11.66 -12.91 -19.56
CA THR A 88 12.45 -13.09 -20.78
C THR A 88 12.17 -11.95 -21.76
N SER A 89 13.13 -11.59 -22.61
CA SER A 89 12.89 -10.66 -23.71
C SER A 89 11.88 -11.26 -24.69
N GLY A 90 10.86 -10.49 -25.07
CA GLY A 90 9.94 -10.85 -26.15
C GLY A 90 10.47 -10.56 -27.55
N PHE A 91 11.57 -9.82 -27.67
CA PHE A 91 12.18 -9.41 -28.93
C PHE A 91 13.58 -10.00 -29.06
N SER A 92 13.82 -10.73 -30.15
CA SER A 92 15.11 -11.35 -30.50
C SER A 92 15.74 -10.77 -31.78
N ASP A 93 15.06 -9.82 -32.42
CA ASP A 93 15.40 -9.26 -33.74
C ASP A 93 16.08 -7.88 -33.67
N ARG A 94 16.42 -7.42 -32.46
CA ARG A 94 16.97 -6.08 -32.20
C ARG A 94 17.86 -6.07 -30.95
N THR A 95 18.60 -4.98 -30.76
CA THR A 95 19.45 -4.78 -29.57
C THR A 95 18.63 -4.92 -28.29
N ASN A 96 19.13 -5.74 -27.36
CA ASN A 96 18.54 -5.89 -26.04
C ASN A 96 19.00 -4.70 -25.16
N PRO A 97 18.09 -3.94 -24.52
CA PRO A 97 18.46 -2.80 -23.68
C PRO A 97 19.37 -3.11 -22.49
N LEU A 98 19.51 -4.38 -22.13
CA LEU A 98 20.37 -4.84 -21.03
C LEU A 98 21.66 -5.52 -21.52
N ASP A 99 21.94 -5.56 -22.82
CA ASP A 99 23.11 -6.27 -23.37
C ASP A 99 24.43 -5.79 -22.77
N LYS A 100 24.62 -4.47 -22.64
CA LYS A 100 25.79 -3.86 -22.02
C LYS A 100 25.84 -4.08 -20.51
N HIS A 101 24.69 -4.11 -19.83
CA HIS A 101 24.68 -4.47 -18.41
C HIS A 101 25.12 -5.94 -18.23
N VAL A 102 24.61 -6.85 -19.06
CA VAL A 102 24.97 -8.27 -19.02
C VAL A 102 26.45 -8.48 -19.36
N GLU A 103 27.01 -7.70 -20.29
CA GLU A 103 28.42 -7.75 -20.66
C GLU A 103 29.35 -7.49 -19.46
N ILE A 104 29.07 -6.46 -18.66
CA ILE A 104 29.86 -6.14 -17.44
C ILE A 104 29.79 -7.26 -16.42
N MET A 105 28.59 -7.77 -16.14
CA MET A 105 28.40 -8.90 -15.23
C MET A 105 29.19 -10.13 -15.71
N LYS A 106 29.06 -10.47 -17.00
CA LYS A 106 29.73 -11.61 -17.63
C LYS A 106 31.25 -11.47 -17.56
N ASN A 107 31.80 -10.29 -17.85
CA ASN A 107 33.24 -10.06 -17.82
C ASN A 107 33.82 -10.20 -16.41
N LYS A 108 33.04 -9.90 -15.36
CA LYS A 108 33.50 -9.97 -13.97
C LYS A 108 33.34 -11.35 -13.32
N TYR A 109 32.17 -11.96 -13.44
CA TYR A 109 31.81 -13.19 -12.72
C TYR A 109 31.39 -14.35 -13.63
N GLY A 110 31.48 -14.17 -14.95
CA GLY A 110 31.00 -15.14 -15.92
C GLY A 110 29.48 -15.14 -16.05
N ILE A 111 28.96 -16.14 -16.78
CA ILE A 111 27.54 -16.38 -16.95
C ILE A 111 27.24 -17.85 -16.65
N ALA A 112 26.18 -18.10 -15.88
CA ALA A 112 25.72 -19.43 -15.55
C ALA A 112 24.39 -19.76 -16.23
N SER A 113 24.03 -21.04 -16.26
CA SER A 113 22.71 -21.52 -16.71
C SER A 113 21.64 -21.24 -15.64
N ALA A 114 21.33 -19.96 -15.43
CA ALA A 114 20.32 -19.46 -14.51
C ALA A 114 19.68 -18.18 -15.09
N PRO A 115 18.51 -17.75 -14.60
CA PRO A 115 17.91 -16.50 -15.08
C PRO A 115 18.83 -15.29 -14.86
N LEU A 116 18.88 -14.35 -15.79
CA LEU A 116 19.83 -13.22 -15.77
C LEU A 116 19.66 -12.29 -14.57
N ALA A 117 18.42 -11.93 -14.21
CA ALA A 117 18.19 -11.01 -13.10
C ALA A 117 18.76 -11.53 -11.76
N PRO A 118 18.46 -12.76 -11.29
CA PRO A 118 19.12 -13.35 -10.12
C PRO A 118 20.65 -13.34 -10.20
N GLN A 119 21.24 -13.57 -11.38
CA GLN A 119 22.70 -13.51 -11.55
C GLN A 119 23.24 -12.10 -11.31
N MET A 120 22.63 -11.07 -11.91
CA MET A 120 23.07 -9.67 -11.76
C MET A 120 23.07 -9.25 -10.29
N PHE A 121 21.98 -9.52 -9.57
CA PHE A 121 21.84 -9.12 -8.18
C PHE A 121 22.70 -9.99 -7.24
N ALA A 122 22.76 -11.31 -7.41
CA ALA A 122 23.64 -12.14 -6.59
C ALA A 122 25.12 -11.77 -6.77
N ASN A 123 25.56 -11.47 -7.99
CA ASN A 123 26.93 -11.04 -8.26
C ASN A 123 27.25 -9.68 -7.61
N ALA A 124 26.27 -8.78 -7.51
CA ALA A 124 26.43 -7.55 -6.72
C ALA A 124 26.57 -7.85 -5.22
N GLY A 125 25.80 -8.81 -4.70
CA GLY A 125 25.90 -9.24 -3.31
C GLY A 125 27.23 -9.93 -3.03
N LYS A 126 27.71 -10.76 -3.95
CA LYS A 126 29.04 -11.39 -3.90
C LYS A 126 30.14 -10.33 -3.85
N GLU A 127 30.07 -9.31 -4.70
CA GLU A 127 31.00 -8.18 -4.63
C GLU A 127 30.93 -7.46 -3.27
N HIS A 128 29.75 -7.32 -2.69
CA HIS A 128 29.58 -6.70 -1.36
C HIS A 128 30.19 -7.57 -0.25
N MET A 129 30.01 -8.90 -0.31
CA MET A 129 30.68 -9.86 0.59
C MET A 129 32.21 -9.78 0.47
N GLU A 130 32.73 -9.78 -0.76
CA GLU A 130 34.17 -9.68 -1.05
C GLU A 130 34.79 -8.38 -0.52
N LYS A 131 34.05 -7.26 -0.59
CA LYS A 131 34.55 -5.94 -0.18
C LYS A 131 34.40 -5.64 1.31
N TYR A 132 33.29 -6.05 1.91
CA TYR A 132 32.86 -5.54 3.21
C TYR A 132 32.65 -6.64 4.26
N GLY A 133 32.81 -7.91 3.90
CA GLY A 133 32.66 -9.03 4.84
C GLY A 133 31.21 -9.36 5.19
N THR A 134 30.24 -8.84 4.43
CA THR A 134 28.85 -9.29 4.47
C THR A 134 28.77 -10.80 4.25
N ASN A 135 27.78 -11.46 4.84
CA ASN A 135 27.60 -12.91 4.70
C ASN A 135 26.19 -13.23 4.16
N PRO A 136 25.95 -14.47 3.70
CA PRO A 136 24.65 -14.93 3.20
C PRO A 136 23.47 -14.74 4.17
N GLU A 137 23.73 -14.81 5.49
CA GLU A 137 22.69 -14.69 6.52
C GLU A 137 22.10 -13.27 6.54
N HIS A 138 22.89 -12.22 6.31
CA HIS A 138 22.37 -10.84 6.24
C HIS A 138 21.35 -10.66 5.12
N PHE A 139 21.57 -11.28 3.95
CA PHE A 139 20.61 -11.27 2.85
C PHE A 139 19.34 -12.08 3.21
N ALA A 140 19.49 -13.22 3.89
CA ALA A 140 18.36 -14.01 4.35
C ALA A 140 17.51 -13.27 5.41
N LYS A 141 18.15 -12.53 6.34
CA LYS A 141 17.47 -11.70 7.35
C LYS A 141 16.56 -10.64 6.72
N ILE A 142 16.95 -10.05 5.58
CA ILE A 142 16.11 -9.12 4.83
C ILE A 142 14.83 -9.80 4.33
N ALA A 143 14.96 -10.95 3.66
CA ALA A 143 13.81 -11.68 3.16
C ALA A 143 12.90 -12.16 4.30
N TRP A 144 13.48 -12.67 5.39
CA TRP A 144 12.76 -13.03 6.61
C TRP A 144 11.91 -11.86 7.13
N LYS A 145 12.51 -10.67 7.24
CA LYS A 145 11.82 -9.44 7.68
C LYS A 145 10.68 -9.07 6.73
N ASN A 146 10.90 -9.12 5.41
CA ASN A 146 9.86 -8.83 4.41
C ASN A 146 8.68 -9.81 4.49
N HIS A 147 8.92 -11.13 4.62
CA HIS A 147 7.84 -12.10 4.81
C HIS A 147 7.13 -11.94 6.17
N LYS A 148 7.84 -11.49 7.22
CA LYS A 148 7.21 -11.17 8.51
C LYS A 148 6.25 -9.98 8.38
N HIS A 149 6.65 -8.94 7.64
CA HIS A 149 5.82 -7.76 7.39
C HIS A 149 4.59 -8.10 6.52
N SER A 150 4.76 -8.96 5.52
CA SER A 150 3.72 -9.31 4.55
C SER A 150 2.48 -9.97 5.16
N ALA A 151 2.63 -10.68 6.28
CA ALA A 151 1.52 -11.28 7.02
C ALA A 151 0.47 -10.26 7.52
N ASN A 152 0.83 -8.98 7.56
CA ASN A 152 -0.08 -7.89 7.91
C ASN A 152 -0.66 -7.17 6.67
N ASN A 153 -0.33 -7.62 5.46
CA ASN A 153 -0.76 -7.00 4.21
C ASN A 153 -1.74 -7.89 3.43
N PRO A 154 -3.05 -7.55 3.38
CA PRO A 154 -4.03 -8.33 2.63
C PRO A 154 -3.83 -8.26 1.11
N PHE A 155 -3.07 -7.29 0.61
CA PHE A 155 -2.74 -7.16 -0.82
C PHE A 155 -1.50 -7.97 -1.23
N SER A 156 -0.81 -8.59 -0.27
CA SER A 156 0.42 -9.33 -0.56
C SER A 156 0.12 -10.70 -1.18
N GLN A 157 0.84 -11.06 -2.25
CA GLN A 157 0.75 -12.39 -2.87
C GLN A 157 1.11 -13.50 -1.88
N PHE A 158 2.12 -13.27 -1.04
CA PHE A 158 2.49 -14.16 0.05
C PHE A 158 2.27 -13.47 1.39
N GLN A 159 1.44 -14.07 2.25
CA GLN A 159 1.14 -13.60 3.62
C GLN A 159 1.64 -14.59 4.68
N LYS A 160 2.40 -15.61 4.27
CA LYS A 160 3.01 -16.60 5.15
C LYS A 160 4.31 -16.04 5.72
N THR A 161 4.47 -16.15 7.04
CA THR A 161 5.75 -15.91 7.70
C THR A 161 6.64 -17.15 7.60
N TYR A 162 7.95 -16.94 7.45
CA TYR A 162 8.95 -17.99 7.46
C TYR A 162 9.94 -17.76 8.61
N THR A 163 10.57 -18.83 9.09
CA THR A 163 11.76 -18.74 9.93
C THR A 163 12.98 -18.36 9.10
N LEU A 164 14.03 -17.84 9.75
CA LEU A 164 15.29 -17.52 9.06
C LEU A 164 15.92 -18.78 8.42
N ASP A 165 15.83 -19.92 9.11
CA ASP A 165 16.33 -21.21 8.62
C ASP A 165 15.59 -21.68 7.35
N GLU A 166 14.25 -21.55 7.31
CA GLU A 166 13.47 -21.84 6.10
C GLU A 166 13.88 -20.95 4.92
N VAL A 167 14.21 -19.68 5.16
CA VAL A 167 14.69 -18.77 4.10
C VAL A 167 16.04 -19.24 3.57
N LEU A 168 17.00 -19.52 4.46
CA LEU A 168 18.36 -19.96 4.15
C LEU A 168 18.40 -21.28 3.39
N HIS A 169 17.54 -22.24 3.73
CA HIS A 169 17.53 -23.57 3.16
C HIS A 169 16.45 -23.80 2.09
N SER A 170 15.68 -22.76 1.74
CA SER A 170 14.75 -22.84 0.60
C SER A 170 15.50 -23.02 -0.72
N ARG A 171 14.77 -23.45 -1.77
CA ARG A 171 15.36 -23.81 -3.08
C ARG A 171 16.31 -22.73 -3.60
N LYS A 172 17.58 -23.11 -3.81
CA LYS A 172 18.61 -22.27 -4.42
C LYS A 172 18.22 -21.85 -5.85
N ILE A 173 18.37 -20.57 -6.16
CA ILE A 173 18.14 -20.00 -7.50
C ILE A 173 19.48 -19.71 -8.17
N PHE A 174 20.39 -19.03 -7.47
CA PHE A 174 21.73 -18.78 -7.97
C PHE A 174 22.66 -18.40 -6.80
N ASP A 175 23.82 -19.05 -6.73
CA ASP A 175 24.79 -18.88 -5.64
C ASP A 175 24.16 -18.97 -4.23
N PHE A 176 24.19 -17.92 -3.42
CA PHE A 176 23.57 -17.88 -2.09
C PHE A 176 22.10 -17.42 -2.11
N LEU A 177 21.58 -16.95 -3.24
CA LEU A 177 20.18 -16.53 -3.36
C LEU A 177 19.25 -17.74 -3.41
N THR A 178 18.31 -17.78 -2.48
CA THR A 178 17.24 -18.76 -2.43
C THR A 178 15.92 -18.19 -2.94
N ILE A 179 14.96 -19.05 -3.27
CA ILE A 179 13.68 -18.63 -3.86
C ILE A 179 12.90 -17.66 -2.97
N LEU A 180 13.01 -17.78 -1.63
CA LEU A 180 12.35 -16.88 -0.68
C LEU A 180 13.02 -15.51 -0.60
N GLN A 181 14.19 -15.34 -1.21
CA GLN A 181 14.92 -14.07 -1.34
C GLN A 181 14.68 -13.38 -2.71
N CYS A 182 13.84 -13.96 -3.58
CA CYS A 182 13.52 -13.43 -4.89
C CYS A 182 12.05 -13.00 -4.96
N CYS A 183 11.76 -11.84 -5.54
CA CYS A 183 10.37 -11.46 -5.80
C CYS A 183 9.69 -12.42 -6.80
N PRO A 184 8.42 -12.80 -6.58
CA PRO A 184 7.66 -13.54 -7.58
C PRO A 184 7.19 -12.61 -8.71
N THR A 185 6.94 -13.18 -9.89
CA THR A 185 6.13 -12.54 -10.93
C THR A 185 4.68 -12.48 -10.50
N SER A 186 4.04 -11.33 -10.71
CA SER A 186 2.68 -11.09 -10.22
C SER A 186 1.88 -10.28 -11.23
N ASN A 187 0.56 -10.46 -11.17
CA ASN A 187 -0.39 -9.60 -11.86
C ASN A 187 -0.94 -8.59 -10.85
N GLY A 188 -1.09 -7.33 -11.26
CA GLY A 188 -1.61 -6.31 -10.37
C GLY A 188 -1.72 -4.95 -11.04
N ALA A 189 -2.47 -4.06 -10.39
CA ALA A 189 -2.60 -2.68 -10.79
C ALA A 189 -2.63 -1.77 -9.56
N ALA A 190 -2.07 -0.57 -9.69
CA ALA A 190 -2.11 0.48 -8.68
C ALA A 190 -2.31 1.84 -9.36
N ALA A 191 -2.86 2.81 -8.64
CA ALA A 191 -3.09 4.14 -9.19
C ALA A 191 -3.02 5.20 -8.09
N ALA A 192 -2.66 6.42 -8.48
CA ALA A 192 -2.66 7.61 -7.64
C ALA A 192 -3.34 8.77 -8.37
N ILE A 193 -4.06 9.60 -7.62
CA ILE A 193 -4.55 10.90 -8.08
C ILE A 193 -3.61 11.96 -7.51
N LEU A 194 -3.05 12.77 -8.39
CA LEU A 194 -2.24 13.93 -8.01
C LEU A 194 -3.06 15.17 -8.29
N ALA A 195 -3.02 16.13 -7.38
CA ALA A 195 -3.80 17.35 -7.49
C ALA A 195 -3.00 18.57 -7.03
N SER A 196 -3.29 19.72 -7.62
CA SER A 196 -2.74 21.00 -7.18
C SER A 196 -3.30 21.41 -5.82
N GLU A 197 -2.60 22.29 -5.10
CA GLU A 197 -3.11 22.85 -3.84
C GLU A 197 -4.47 23.56 -4.03
N GLU A 198 -4.65 24.28 -5.15
CA GLU A 198 -5.91 24.92 -5.50
C GLU A 198 -7.04 23.90 -5.61
N PHE A 199 -6.80 22.80 -6.31
CA PHE A 199 -7.77 21.71 -6.44
C PHE A 199 -8.09 21.09 -5.08
N VAL A 200 -7.07 20.82 -4.25
CA VAL A 200 -7.25 20.25 -2.91
C VAL A 200 -8.14 21.15 -2.05
N LYS A 201 -7.88 22.45 -1.99
CA LYS A 201 -8.68 23.42 -1.21
C LYS A 201 -10.11 23.55 -1.76
N LYS A 202 -10.25 23.65 -3.09
CA LYS A 202 -11.55 23.76 -3.76
C LYS A 202 -12.45 22.57 -3.46
N HIS A 203 -11.87 21.36 -3.40
CA HIS A 203 -12.58 20.11 -3.17
C HIS A 203 -12.55 19.63 -1.71
N LYS A 204 -11.99 20.41 -0.79
CA LYS A 204 -11.88 20.09 0.65
C LYS A 204 -11.18 18.76 0.93
N LEU A 205 -10.09 18.50 0.22
CA LEU A 205 -9.35 17.22 0.27
C LEU A 205 -8.12 17.26 1.19
N GLU A 206 -7.94 18.34 1.95
CA GLU A 206 -6.80 18.56 2.85
C GLU A 206 -6.54 17.39 3.81
N PRO A 207 -7.56 16.74 4.43
CA PRO A 207 -7.32 15.62 5.36
C PRO A 207 -6.68 14.38 4.71
N LYS A 208 -6.78 14.24 3.38
CA LYS A 208 -6.23 13.10 2.62
C LYS A 208 -4.98 13.46 1.83
N ALA A 209 -4.65 14.74 1.70
CA ALA A 209 -3.59 15.23 0.85
C ALA A 209 -2.20 14.90 1.43
N VAL A 210 -1.54 13.94 0.78
CA VAL A 210 -0.12 13.62 1.00
C VAL A 210 0.68 14.37 -0.05
N GLU A 211 1.56 15.26 0.42
CA GLU A 211 2.42 16.08 -0.41
C GLU A 211 3.66 15.30 -0.86
N ILE A 212 4.05 15.48 -2.12
CA ILE A 212 5.35 15.05 -2.63
C ILE A 212 6.34 16.19 -2.34
N LEU A 213 7.14 16.05 -1.28
CA LEU A 213 8.11 17.08 -0.85
C LEU A 213 9.25 17.23 -1.85
N ALA A 214 9.73 16.11 -2.39
CA ALA A 214 10.74 16.06 -3.42
C ALA A 214 10.61 14.76 -4.19
N GLN A 215 10.95 14.80 -5.48
CA GLN A 215 11.04 13.62 -6.31
C GLN A 215 12.15 13.79 -7.34
N VAL A 216 13.02 12.78 -7.44
CA VAL A 216 14.17 12.80 -8.34
C VAL A 216 14.25 11.48 -9.08
N MET A 217 14.43 11.57 -10.39
CA MET A 217 14.81 10.46 -11.25
C MET A 217 16.29 10.60 -11.63
N ALA A 218 17.05 9.51 -11.53
CA ALA A 218 18.39 9.41 -12.06
C ALA A 218 18.49 8.20 -12.99
N THR A 219 19.21 8.34 -14.08
CA THR A 219 19.54 7.25 -15.01
C THR A 219 21.00 6.85 -14.87
N ASP A 220 21.41 5.81 -15.59
CA ASP A 220 22.76 5.27 -15.55
C ASP A 220 23.85 6.34 -15.70
N TYR A 221 24.92 6.18 -14.92
CA TYR A 221 26.14 6.99 -14.96
C TYR A 221 27.27 6.20 -15.63
N PRO A 222 28.38 6.84 -16.05
CA PRO A 222 29.54 6.12 -16.57
C PRO A 222 30.03 5.00 -15.64
N SER A 223 29.86 5.16 -14.31
CA SER A 223 30.21 4.15 -13.32
C SER A 223 29.47 2.82 -13.45
N THR A 224 28.30 2.77 -14.11
CA THR A 224 27.59 1.53 -14.44
C THR A 224 28.45 0.63 -15.34
N PHE A 225 29.16 1.21 -16.31
CA PHE A 225 29.85 0.46 -17.37
C PHE A 225 31.38 0.50 -17.25
N GLU A 226 31.96 1.51 -16.60
CA GLU A 226 33.41 1.74 -16.61
C GLU A 226 34.14 1.23 -15.35
N LYS A 227 33.41 0.93 -14.25
CA LYS A 227 34.02 0.60 -12.95
C LYS A 227 34.15 -0.90 -12.67
N ASN A 228 33.79 -1.76 -13.62
CA ASN A 228 33.77 -3.22 -13.47
C ASN A 228 33.19 -3.66 -12.11
N SER A 229 31.98 -3.18 -11.79
CA SER A 229 31.31 -3.38 -10.50
C SER A 229 29.86 -3.78 -10.71
N CYS A 230 29.47 -4.94 -10.20
CA CYS A 230 28.09 -5.41 -10.19
C CYS A 230 27.23 -4.59 -9.22
N ILE A 231 27.80 -4.04 -8.14
CA ILE A 231 27.08 -3.10 -7.25
C ILE A 231 26.66 -1.84 -8.02
N LYS A 232 27.56 -1.27 -8.83
CA LYS A 232 27.21 -0.10 -9.66
C LYS A 232 26.28 -0.48 -10.81
N LEU A 233 26.50 -1.65 -11.41
CA LEU A 233 25.68 -2.21 -12.48
C LEU A 233 24.19 -2.29 -12.13
N ILE A 234 23.87 -2.67 -10.89
CA ILE A 234 22.49 -2.76 -10.40
C ILE A 234 21.96 -1.43 -9.88
N GLY A 235 22.62 -0.29 -10.16
CA GLY A 235 22.05 1.04 -9.92
C GLY A 235 22.35 1.69 -8.58
N TYR A 236 23.42 1.28 -7.87
CA TYR A 236 23.82 1.94 -6.63
C TYR A 236 24.05 3.45 -6.79
N ASP A 237 24.80 3.87 -7.83
CA ASP A 237 25.09 5.30 -8.03
C ASP A 237 23.86 6.09 -8.51
N MET A 238 22.97 5.46 -9.29
CA MET A 238 21.67 6.07 -9.63
C MET A 238 20.86 6.34 -8.37
N THR A 239 20.73 5.34 -7.51
CA THR A 239 20.01 5.41 -6.23
C THR A 239 20.61 6.49 -5.33
N LYS A 240 21.93 6.46 -5.14
CA LYS A 240 22.66 7.41 -4.31
C LYS A 240 22.47 8.85 -4.80
N LYS A 241 22.64 9.10 -6.09
CA LYS A 241 22.50 10.45 -6.66
C LYS A 241 21.06 10.95 -6.66
N ALA A 242 20.08 10.07 -6.87
CA ALA A 242 18.68 10.42 -6.74
C ALA A 242 18.33 10.77 -5.29
N ALA A 243 18.77 9.96 -4.32
CA ALA A 243 18.52 10.17 -2.90
C ALA A 243 19.17 11.45 -2.38
N GLU A 244 20.47 11.67 -2.64
CA GLU A 244 21.21 12.89 -2.26
C GLU A 244 20.45 14.16 -2.71
N LYS A 245 20.07 14.22 -3.99
CA LYS A 245 19.30 15.35 -4.54
C LYS A 245 17.89 15.46 -3.97
N CYS A 246 17.24 14.34 -3.68
CA CYS A 246 15.88 14.33 -3.14
C CYS A 246 15.87 14.88 -1.70
N PHE A 247 16.83 14.46 -0.88
CA PHE A 247 17.04 14.99 0.47
C PHE A 247 17.42 16.47 0.46
N GLU A 248 18.34 16.87 -0.43
CA GLU A 248 18.73 18.27 -0.61
C GLU A 248 17.52 19.16 -0.95
N LYS A 249 16.71 18.75 -1.94
CA LYS A 249 15.50 19.49 -2.35
C LYS A 249 14.46 19.62 -1.24
N ALA A 250 14.30 18.57 -0.44
CA ALA A 250 13.35 18.58 0.68
C ALA A 250 13.90 19.29 1.94
N GLY A 251 15.20 19.61 1.99
CA GLY A 251 15.85 20.10 3.19
C GLY A 251 15.86 19.07 4.34
N LEU A 252 15.84 17.78 4.01
CA LEU A 252 15.75 16.66 4.96
C LEU A 252 17.02 15.81 4.92
N LYS A 253 17.18 14.97 5.94
CA LYS A 253 18.25 13.97 6.05
C LYS A 253 17.66 12.55 6.07
N PRO A 254 18.47 11.52 5.77
CA PRO A 254 18.02 10.12 5.90
C PRO A 254 17.49 9.78 7.30
N THR A 255 17.97 10.46 8.34
CA THR A 255 17.52 10.29 9.73
C THR A 255 16.15 10.87 10.04
N ASP A 256 15.60 11.71 9.16
CA ASP A 256 14.29 12.33 9.34
C ASP A 256 13.15 11.46 8.78
N VAL A 257 13.49 10.38 8.06
CA VAL A 257 12.53 9.45 7.46
C VAL A 257 12.07 8.43 8.49
N ASP A 258 10.76 8.20 8.58
CA ASP A 258 10.16 7.24 9.53
C ASP A 258 9.85 5.89 8.88
N VAL A 259 9.38 5.92 7.63
CA VAL A 259 8.89 4.74 6.90
C VAL A 259 9.39 4.74 5.46
N ILE A 260 9.80 3.56 4.99
CA ILE A 260 10.42 3.39 3.67
C ILE A 260 9.73 2.29 2.89
N GLU A 261 9.43 2.52 1.63
CA GLU A 261 9.13 1.49 0.64
C GLU A 261 10.21 1.55 -0.45
N LEU A 262 11.06 0.52 -0.51
CA LEU A 262 12.19 0.47 -1.43
C LEU A 262 12.10 -0.73 -2.38
N HIS A 263 13.01 -0.78 -3.36
CA HIS A 263 12.97 -1.75 -4.43
C HIS A 263 13.70 -3.07 -4.09
N ASP A 264 13.08 -3.93 -3.28
CA ASP A 264 13.61 -5.23 -2.88
C ASP A 264 13.30 -6.35 -3.88
N CYS A 265 13.60 -6.18 -5.17
CA CYS A 265 13.41 -7.25 -6.17
C CYS A 265 14.17 -8.54 -5.78
N PHE A 266 15.31 -8.38 -5.12
CA PHE A 266 16.06 -9.40 -4.42
C PHE A 266 16.55 -8.84 -3.09
N SER A 267 16.75 -9.70 -2.09
CA SER A 267 17.27 -9.32 -0.75
C SER A 267 18.57 -8.50 -0.84
N VAL A 268 19.42 -8.84 -1.81
CA VAL A 268 20.67 -8.13 -2.10
C VAL A 268 20.44 -6.66 -2.46
N ASN A 269 19.43 -6.37 -3.28
CA ASN A 269 19.19 -5.00 -3.73
C ASN A 269 18.76 -4.12 -2.55
N GLU A 270 17.96 -4.66 -1.62
CA GLU A 270 17.58 -3.95 -0.40
C GLU A 270 18.79 -3.66 0.49
N LEU A 271 19.69 -4.63 0.69
CA LEU A 271 20.92 -4.44 1.48
C LEU A 271 21.76 -3.27 0.95
N ILE A 272 22.07 -3.31 -0.34
CA ILE A 272 22.89 -2.31 -1.04
C ILE A 272 22.18 -0.95 -1.06
N THR A 273 20.86 -0.95 -1.15
CA THR A 273 20.04 0.28 -1.15
C THR A 273 20.10 1.00 0.19
N TYR A 274 20.27 0.32 1.33
CA TYR A 274 20.42 1.01 2.63
C TYR A 274 21.60 1.99 2.64
N GLU A 275 22.71 1.58 2.04
CA GLU A 275 23.93 2.37 1.92
C GLU A 275 23.75 3.49 0.89
N ALA A 276 23.13 3.17 -0.26
CA ALA A 276 22.87 4.14 -1.31
C ALA A 276 21.92 5.26 -0.86
N LEU A 277 20.91 4.95 -0.05
CA LEU A 277 19.98 5.93 0.53
C LEU A 277 20.60 6.72 1.70
N GLY A 278 21.81 6.37 2.15
CA GLY A 278 22.48 7.02 3.27
C GLY A 278 21.91 6.67 4.65
N LEU A 279 21.21 5.54 4.79
CA LEU A 279 20.72 5.05 6.08
C LEU A 279 21.87 4.55 6.97
N CYS A 280 22.92 4.05 6.34
CA CYS A 280 24.17 3.69 6.99
C CYS A 280 25.36 4.01 6.07
N PRO A 281 26.59 4.11 6.63
CA PRO A 281 27.79 4.21 5.81
C PRO A 281 27.97 3.01 4.87
N GLU A 282 28.73 3.19 3.80
CA GLU A 282 29.06 2.12 2.86
C GLU A 282 29.76 0.95 3.57
N GLY A 283 29.34 -0.28 3.26
CA GLY A 283 29.76 -1.51 3.94
C GLY A 283 29.16 -1.76 5.33
N LYS A 284 28.27 -0.89 5.84
CA LYS A 284 27.68 -0.99 7.19
C LYS A 284 26.22 -1.42 7.21
N ALA A 285 25.67 -1.89 6.09
CA ALA A 285 24.30 -2.42 6.04
C ALA A 285 24.09 -3.61 6.99
N CYS A 286 25.10 -4.46 7.20
CA CYS A 286 25.02 -5.61 8.11
C CYS A 286 24.72 -5.17 9.54
N ASP A 287 25.41 -4.15 10.03
CA ASP A 287 25.21 -3.62 11.38
C ASP A 287 23.79 -3.07 11.56
N LEU A 288 23.23 -2.43 10.51
CA LEU A 288 21.84 -1.96 10.50
C LEU A 288 20.85 -3.15 10.60
N ILE A 289 21.09 -4.22 9.83
CA ILE A 289 20.26 -5.42 9.84
C ILE A 289 20.32 -6.13 11.20
N ASP A 290 21.51 -6.31 11.77
CA ASP A 290 21.70 -7.02 13.04
C ASP A 290 21.10 -6.29 14.24
N ARG A 291 21.08 -4.95 14.20
CA ARG A 291 20.36 -4.15 15.21
C ARG A 291 18.84 -4.18 15.05
N GLY A 292 18.33 -4.70 13.93
CA GLY A 292 16.91 -4.63 13.60
C GLY A 292 16.43 -3.21 13.26
N ASP A 293 17.33 -2.34 12.79
CA ASP A 293 17.02 -0.94 12.47
C ASP A 293 16.13 -0.78 11.22
N ASN A 294 15.75 -1.89 10.57
CA ASN A 294 14.91 -1.95 9.35
C ASN A 294 13.49 -2.52 9.59
N THR A 295 13.06 -2.67 10.85
CA THR A 295 11.74 -3.21 11.19
C THR A 295 11.08 -2.42 12.32
N TYR A 296 9.86 -2.82 12.71
CA TYR A 296 9.12 -2.20 13.80
C TYR A 296 9.92 -2.26 15.11
N GLY A 297 10.02 -1.11 15.79
CA GLY A 297 10.85 -0.93 16.99
C GLY A 297 12.31 -0.55 16.70
N GLY A 298 12.74 -0.65 15.44
CA GLY A 298 14.03 -0.14 14.98
C GLY A 298 13.95 1.33 14.55
N LYS A 299 15.06 1.83 13.98
CA LYS A 299 15.17 3.21 13.51
C LYS A 299 14.28 3.55 12.31
N TRP A 300 14.16 2.64 11.34
CA TRP A 300 13.31 2.79 10.16
C TRP A 300 12.41 1.56 10.01
N VAL A 301 11.14 1.77 9.70
CA VAL A 301 10.30 0.66 9.25
C VAL A 301 10.40 0.56 7.73
N ILE A 302 11.15 -0.44 7.25
CA ILE A 302 11.41 -0.63 5.83
C ILE A 302 10.53 -1.74 5.26
N ASN A 303 9.83 -1.43 4.18
CA ASN A 303 8.87 -2.28 3.49
C ASN A 303 7.79 -2.82 4.43
N PRO A 304 7.02 -1.97 5.15
CA PRO A 304 5.96 -2.41 6.05
C PRO A 304 4.91 -3.28 5.35
N SER A 305 4.76 -3.12 4.03
CA SER A 305 3.88 -3.92 3.19
C SER A 305 4.36 -5.34 2.88
N GLY A 306 5.61 -5.68 3.25
CA GLY A 306 6.28 -6.94 2.91
C GLY A 306 7.14 -6.91 1.65
N GLY A 307 7.28 -5.73 1.02
CA GLY A 307 8.19 -5.52 -0.11
C GLY A 307 7.83 -6.33 -1.35
N LEU A 308 8.59 -6.17 -2.42
CA LEU A 308 8.47 -6.93 -3.67
C LEU A 308 8.70 -8.43 -3.42
N ILE A 309 9.58 -8.80 -2.47
CA ILE A 309 9.83 -10.21 -2.09
C ILE A 309 8.53 -10.94 -1.75
N SER A 310 7.60 -10.30 -1.04
CA SER A 310 6.37 -10.95 -0.58
C SER A 310 5.12 -10.48 -1.29
N LYS A 311 4.96 -9.15 -1.50
CA LYS A 311 3.80 -8.59 -2.22
C LYS A 311 3.73 -9.11 -3.63
N GLY A 312 4.89 -9.35 -4.22
CA GLY A 312 5.04 -9.59 -5.63
C GLY A 312 5.35 -8.33 -6.42
N HIS A 313 5.74 -8.52 -7.67
CA HIS A 313 6.37 -7.48 -8.47
C HIS A 313 5.71 -7.33 -9.86
N PRO A 314 4.46 -6.84 -9.95
CA PRO A 314 3.91 -6.36 -11.22
C PRO A 314 4.65 -5.09 -11.64
N LEU A 315 5.46 -5.16 -12.70
CA LEU A 315 6.45 -4.12 -13.04
C LEU A 315 5.82 -2.72 -13.15
N GLY A 316 4.81 -2.56 -14.00
CA GLY A 316 4.10 -1.30 -14.18
C GLY A 316 3.39 -0.77 -12.92
N ALA A 317 2.98 -1.63 -12.00
CA ALA A 317 2.22 -1.24 -10.80
C ALA A 317 3.07 -1.01 -9.56
N THR A 318 4.32 -1.48 -9.53
CA THR A 318 5.15 -1.52 -8.32
C THR A 318 5.38 -0.14 -7.70
N GLY A 319 5.83 0.84 -8.50
CA GLY A 319 6.04 2.20 -8.00
C GLY A 319 4.76 2.85 -7.46
N LEU A 320 3.61 2.58 -8.05
CA LEU A 320 2.33 3.10 -7.54
C LEU A 320 1.82 2.33 -6.32
N GLY A 321 2.14 1.04 -6.20
CA GLY A 321 1.86 0.25 -5.00
C GLY A 321 2.70 0.69 -3.79
N GLN A 322 3.96 1.08 -4.01
CA GLN A 322 4.80 1.72 -2.99
C GLN A 322 4.19 3.06 -2.56
N CYS A 323 3.82 3.92 -3.52
CA CYS A 323 3.17 5.21 -3.24
C CYS A 323 1.88 5.04 -2.41
N ALA A 324 1.03 4.07 -2.76
CA ALA A 324 -0.20 3.79 -2.02
C ALA A 324 0.07 3.42 -0.56
N GLU A 325 1.03 2.52 -0.29
CA GLU A 325 1.40 2.14 1.08
C GLU A 325 1.89 3.35 1.87
N LEU A 326 2.81 4.15 1.32
CA LEU A 326 3.33 5.31 2.04
C LEU A 326 2.26 6.37 2.30
N CYS A 327 1.33 6.59 1.35
CA CYS A 327 0.18 7.45 1.57
C CYS A 327 -0.72 6.92 2.70
N TRP A 328 -0.98 5.62 2.76
CA TRP A 328 -1.74 5.02 3.86
C TRP A 328 -1.02 5.16 5.20
N GLN A 329 0.29 4.97 5.23
CA GLN A 329 1.10 5.13 6.45
C GLN A 329 1.00 6.56 7.00
N LEU A 330 1.21 7.57 6.15
CA LEU A 330 1.15 8.98 6.56
C LEU A 330 -0.25 9.45 6.96
N ARG A 331 -1.29 8.85 6.34
CA ARG A 331 -2.70 9.11 6.68
C ARG A 331 -3.21 8.34 7.89
N GLY A 332 -2.42 7.44 8.46
CA GLY A 332 -2.86 6.59 9.59
C GLY A 332 -3.84 5.48 9.20
N LEU A 333 -3.81 5.03 7.93
CA LEU A 333 -4.75 4.07 7.34
C LEU A 333 -4.10 2.73 6.99
N ALA A 334 -2.86 2.47 7.42
CA ALA A 334 -2.14 1.23 7.08
C ALA A 334 -2.53 0.02 7.96
N GLY A 335 -3.50 0.18 8.87
CA GLY A 335 -4.04 -0.91 9.68
C GLY A 335 -2.97 -1.62 10.51
N ARG A 336 -2.88 -2.95 10.39
CA ARG A 336 -1.87 -3.77 11.10
C ARG A 336 -0.42 -3.47 10.72
N ARG A 337 -0.19 -2.71 9.65
CA ARG A 337 1.13 -2.28 9.19
C ARG A 337 1.51 -0.89 9.67
N GLN A 338 0.63 -0.21 10.42
CA GLN A 338 0.82 1.19 10.75
C GLN A 338 2.12 1.43 11.53
N VAL A 339 2.95 2.31 10.98
CA VAL A 339 4.11 2.86 11.67
C VAL A 339 3.63 4.01 12.55
N ALA A 340 3.83 3.87 13.86
CA ALA A 340 3.31 4.81 14.83
C ALA A 340 3.98 6.19 14.65
N GLY A 341 3.17 7.22 14.42
CA GLY A 341 3.64 8.60 14.35
C GLY A 341 4.48 8.97 13.13
N ALA A 342 4.48 8.16 12.07
CA ALA A 342 5.19 8.45 10.84
C ALA A 342 4.75 9.81 10.24
N LYS A 343 5.73 10.65 9.89
CA LYS A 343 5.55 11.99 9.33
C LYS A 343 6.25 12.16 7.98
N VAL A 344 7.38 11.48 7.78
CA VAL A 344 8.15 11.50 6.54
C VAL A 344 8.28 10.09 6.01
N ALA A 345 7.89 9.91 4.76
CA ALA A 345 8.01 8.65 4.06
C ALA A 345 8.95 8.75 2.86
N LEU A 346 9.74 7.70 2.60
CA LEU A 346 10.62 7.62 1.43
C LEU A 346 10.20 6.44 0.54
N GLN A 347 10.02 6.72 -0.75
CA GLN A 347 9.90 5.73 -1.79
C GLN A 347 11.19 5.61 -2.59
N HIS A 348 11.61 4.37 -2.88
CA HIS A 348 12.65 4.06 -3.86
C HIS A 348 12.15 2.99 -4.84
N ASN A 349 12.14 3.31 -6.14
CA ASN A 349 11.82 2.38 -7.22
C ASN A 349 12.93 2.40 -8.27
N LEU A 350 13.45 1.23 -8.61
CA LEU A 350 14.54 1.08 -9.57
C LEU A 350 14.11 0.18 -10.74
N GLY A 351 14.60 0.45 -11.95
CA GLY A 351 14.49 -0.42 -13.12
C GLY A 351 15.82 -0.43 -13.89
N LEU A 352 16.36 -1.61 -14.16
CA LEU A 352 17.62 -1.76 -14.90
C LEU A 352 17.47 -1.34 -16.37
N GLY A 353 18.61 -1.04 -17.01
CA GLY A 353 18.68 -0.41 -18.33
C GLY A 353 18.46 1.10 -18.29
N GLY A 354 18.10 1.63 -17.13
CA GLY A 354 17.10 2.69 -17.05
C GLY A 354 17.29 3.62 -15.87
N ALA A 355 16.39 3.55 -14.89
CA ALA A 355 16.18 4.63 -13.94
C ALA A 355 15.93 4.19 -12.48
N ALA A 356 16.43 5.01 -11.56
CA ALA A 356 16.04 5.04 -10.15
C ALA A 356 15.17 6.28 -9.90
N VAL A 357 14.02 6.12 -9.25
CA VAL A 357 13.16 7.21 -8.79
C VAL A 357 13.07 7.17 -7.27
N VAL A 358 13.47 8.28 -6.64
CA VAL A 358 13.34 8.49 -5.19
C VAL A 358 12.30 9.58 -4.96
N THR A 359 11.39 9.36 -4.01
CA THR A 359 10.33 10.32 -3.67
C THR A 359 10.20 10.44 -2.15
N LEU A 360 10.12 11.68 -1.65
CA LEU A 360 9.84 11.98 -0.24
C LEU A 360 8.42 12.51 -0.11
N TYR A 361 7.71 12.08 0.93
CA TYR A 361 6.32 12.44 1.20
C TYR A 361 6.12 12.89 2.63
N ALA A 362 5.15 13.78 2.84
CA ALA A 362 4.57 14.11 4.14
C ALA A 362 3.09 14.48 3.99
N MET A 363 2.34 14.60 5.09
CA MET A 363 1.00 15.19 5.02
C MET A 363 1.11 16.68 4.64
N GLY A 364 0.42 17.11 3.57
CA GLY A 364 0.46 18.51 3.12
C GLY A 364 -0.28 19.46 4.07
N PHE A 365 -1.31 18.96 4.78
CA PHE A 365 -2.09 19.72 5.74
C PHE A 365 -2.22 18.96 7.07
N PRO A 366 -1.14 18.86 7.87
CA PRO A 366 -1.13 18.03 9.09
C PRO A 366 -2.14 18.50 10.16
N GLY A 367 -2.57 19.77 10.11
CA GLY A 367 -3.63 20.31 10.96
C GLY A 367 -5.03 19.82 10.56
N ALA A 368 -5.29 19.66 9.26
CA ALA A 368 -6.58 19.18 8.74
C ALA A 368 -6.77 17.67 8.94
N ALA A 369 -5.66 16.92 9.02
CA ALA A 369 -5.70 15.49 9.38
C ALA A 369 -6.14 15.25 10.84
N ARG A 370 -6.17 16.28 11.69
CA ARG A 370 -6.55 16.16 13.11
C ARG A 370 -8.01 16.46 13.40
N THR A 371 -8.74 17.13 12.50
CA THR A 371 -10.11 17.60 12.76
C THR A 371 -11.18 16.52 12.74
N ASP A 372 -10.88 15.33 12.21
CA ASP A 372 -11.77 14.15 12.31
C ASP A 372 -11.32 13.14 13.38
N ARG A 373 -10.47 13.53 14.34
CA ARG A 373 -10.10 12.67 15.48
C ARG A 373 -11.23 12.58 16.50
N ILE A 374 -12.32 11.91 16.13
CA ILE A 374 -12.94 10.96 17.05
C ILE A 374 -11.93 9.83 17.20
N ALA A 375 -11.51 9.55 18.42
CA ALA A 375 -10.59 8.45 18.71
C ALA A 375 -11.18 7.15 18.15
N SER A 376 -10.57 6.60 17.09
CA SER A 376 -10.84 5.26 16.63
C SER A 376 -10.29 4.29 17.69
N VAL A 377 -11.16 3.85 18.58
CA VAL A 377 -10.94 2.66 19.40
C VAL A 377 -10.83 1.46 18.45
N PRO A 378 -9.86 0.55 18.65
CA PRO A 378 -9.57 -0.51 17.69
C PRO A 378 -10.81 -1.37 17.44
N LEU A 379 -11.13 -1.57 16.16
CA LEU A 379 -12.00 -2.64 15.69
C LEU A 379 -11.23 -3.97 15.82
N SER A 380 -10.89 -4.36 17.04
CA SER A 380 -10.22 -5.62 17.34
C SER A 380 -11.28 -6.70 17.61
N ALA A 381 -11.90 -7.18 16.54
CA ALA A 381 -12.40 -8.54 16.40
C ALA A 381 -13.00 -8.64 15.00
N ALA A 382 -12.63 -9.68 14.26
CA ALA A 382 -13.32 -10.06 13.05
C ALA A 382 -14.85 -10.05 13.28
N VAL A 383 -15.62 -9.53 12.32
CA VAL A 383 -17.04 -9.85 12.23
C VAL A 383 -17.30 -10.67 10.97
N ASP A 384 -16.47 -11.70 10.77
CA ASP A 384 -16.91 -12.88 10.05
C ASP A 384 -17.67 -13.75 11.07
N GLY A 385 -19.01 -13.68 11.05
CA GLY A 385 -19.85 -14.59 11.82
C GLY A 385 -21.16 -14.02 12.39
N PHE A 386 -21.37 -12.70 12.38
CA PHE A 386 -22.59 -12.11 12.96
C PHE A 386 -23.71 -12.01 11.92
N LYS A 387 -24.83 -12.70 12.17
CA LYS A 387 -25.93 -12.76 11.19
C LYS A 387 -26.76 -11.47 11.19
N SER A 388 -26.81 -10.73 12.30
CA SER A 388 -27.57 -9.48 12.39
C SER A 388 -26.83 -8.24 11.85
N HIS A 389 -25.63 -8.37 11.28
CA HIS A 389 -24.89 -7.22 10.72
C HIS A 389 -25.67 -6.51 9.59
N LEU A 390 -26.41 -7.27 8.77
CA LEU A 390 -27.27 -6.74 7.71
C LEU A 390 -28.44 -5.92 8.28
N VAL A 391 -28.93 -6.30 9.46
CA VAL A 391 -30.02 -5.61 10.16
C VAL A 391 -29.54 -4.25 10.65
N PHE A 392 -28.32 -4.16 11.19
CA PHE A 392 -27.74 -2.88 11.62
C PHE A 392 -27.53 -1.93 10.44
N LYS A 393 -27.07 -2.44 9.30
CA LYS A 393 -26.89 -1.65 8.07
C LYS A 393 -28.22 -1.12 7.51
N GLU A 394 -29.29 -1.90 7.59
CA GLU A 394 -30.63 -1.48 7.15
C GLU A 394 -31.29 -0.49 8.13
N ILE A 395 -31.08 -0.67 9.44
CA ILE A 395 -31.53 0.31 10.45
C ILE A 395 -30.82 1.66 10.23
N GLU A 396 -29.50 1.65 9.98
CA GLU A 396 -28.73 2.86 9.66
C GLU A 396 -29.26 3.58 8.41
N LYS A 397 -29.59 2.82 7.37
CA LYS A 397 -30.20 3.36 6.15
C LYS A 397 -31.59 3.98 6.39
N ARG A 398 -32.45 3.33 7.17
CA ARG A 398 -33.79 3.85 7.48
C ARG A 398 -33.78 5.05 8.42
N LEU A 399 -32.79 5.13 9.31
CA LEU A 399 -32.60 6.30 10.18
C LEU A 399 -32.23 7.56 9.37
N GLN A 400 -31.60 7.41 8.21
CA GLN A 400 -31.33 8.53 7.28
C GLN A 400 -32.60 8.98 6.52
N GLU A 401 -33.60 8.11 6.36
CA GLU A 401 -34.83 8.40 5.61
C GLU A 401 -35.95 9.04 6.46
N TYR A 402 -35.88 8.98 7.81
CA TYR A 402 -36.93 9.47 8.72
C TYR A 402 -36.39 10.43 9.79
N GLU A 403 -36.09 11.67 9.39
CA GLU A 403 -35.58 12.73 10.28
C GLU A 403 -36.58 13.14 11.40
N GLN A 404 -37.88 12.86 11.23
CA GLN A 404 -38.94 13.32 12.14
C GLN A 404 -39.29 12.39 13.31
N ILE A 405 -38.71 11.19 13.41
CA ILE A 405 -39.12 10.22 14.46
C ILE A 405 -38.28 10.34 15.76
N LEU A 406 -37.16 11.06 15.76
CA LEU A 406 -36.24 11.11 16.90
C LEU A 406 -36.12 12.49 17.56
N CYS A 407 -37.25 13.04 18.01
CA CYS A 407 -37.24 13.96 19.14
C CYS A 407 -37.45 13.17 20.44
N GLY A 408 -36.35 12.87 21.14
CA GLY A 408 -36.38 12.45 22.55
C GLY A 408 -36.39 10.94 22.85
N VAL A 409 -35.64 10.12 22.11
CA VAL A 409 -35.40 8.71 22.48
C VAL A 409 -33.92 8.37 22.40
N ALA A 410 -33.28 8.06 23.54
CA ALA A 410 -32.01 7.35 23.59
C ALA A 410 -32.25 5.87 23.92
N ALA A 411 -31.75 4.97 23.09
CA ALA A 411 -31.78 3.54 23.40
C ALA A 411 -30.47 2.89 22.99
N SER A 412 -29.99 1.97 23.83
CA SER A 412 -28.89 1.07 23.54
C SER A 412 -29.37 -0.36 23.32
N VAL A 413 -28.79 -1.04 22.34
CA VAL A 413 -28.94 -2.49 22.17
C VAL A 413 -27.58 -3.11 22.40
N THR A 414 -27.47 -3.98 23.41
CA THR A 414 -26.28 -4.72 23.79
C THR A 414 -26.41 -6.18 23.38
N VAL A 415 -25.70 -6.61 22.33
CA VAL A 415 -25.60 -8.04 21.98
C VAL A 415 -24.21 -8.52 22.35
N SER A 416 -24.13 -9.39 23.36
CA SER A 416 -22.93 -10.11 23.84
C SER A 416 -21.59 -9.40 23.54
N SER A 417 -21.44 -8.18 24.10
CA SER A 417 -20.29 -7.25 24.03
C SER A 417 -20.25 -6.13 22.97
N LEU A 418 -21.33 -5.85 22.23
CA LEU A 418 -21.47 -4.61 21.42
C LEU A 418 -22.67 -3.78 21.87
N SER A 419 -22.47 -2.49 22.18
CA SER A 419 -23.54 -1.53 22.53
C SER A 419 -23.72 -0.51 21.40
N LEU A 420 -24.92 -0.43 20.82
CA LEU A 420 -25.26 0.54 19.77
C LEU A 420 -26.10 1.68 20.36
N ASN A 421 -25.67 2.93 20.30
CA ASN A 421 -26.38 4.07 20.88
C ASN A 421 -27.11 4.86 19.77
N LEU A 422 -28.44 4.95 19.83
CA LEU A 422 -29.25 5.62 18.81
C LEU A 422 -29.32 7.14 19.08
N HIS A 423 -28.31 7.88 18.65
CA HIS A 423 -28.31 9.34 18.57
C HIS A 423 -27.69 9.77 17.24
N SER A 424 -28.47 9.78 16.15
CA SER A 424 -28.18 10.40 14.83
C SER A 424 -26.76 10.28 14.24
N GLN A 425 -25.91 9.42 14.78
CA GLN A 425 -24.49 9.23 14.53
C GLN A 425 -24.03 8.06 15.42
N LEU A 426 -23.19 7.19 14.87
CA LEU A 426 -22.59 6.08 15.61
C LEU A 426 -21.55 6.66 16.61
N CYS A 427 -22.01 7.11 17.77
CA CYS A 427 -21.15 7.63 18.83
C CYS A 427 -21.06 6.63 19.99
N LEU A 428 -19.84 6.20 20.31
CA LEU A 428 -19.51 5.67 21.63
C LEU A 428 -19.48 6.86 22.60
N THR A 429 -20.62 7.17 23.21
CA THR A 429 -20.69 8.19 24.27
C THR A 429 -20.49 7.52 25.63
N ASP A 430 -19.72 8.13 26.54
CA ASP A 430 -19.68 7.78 27.97
C ASP A 430 -20.98 8.14 28.72
N LYS A 431 -22.04 8.56 28.02
CA LYS A 431 -23.34 8.84 28.61
C LYS A 431 -24.12 7.54 28.82
N LYS A 432 -24.65 7.38 30.03
CA LYS A 432 -25.51 6.27 30.45
C LYS A 432 -26.72 6.20 29.50
N ALA A 433 -26.94 5.05 28.86
CA ALA A 433 -28.08 4.84 27.97
C ALA A 433 -29.40 4.89 28.75
N ASP A 434 -30.42 5.54 28.20
CA ASP A 434 -31.74 5.62 28.85
C ASP A 434 -32.47 4.27 28.89
N CYS A 435 -32.13 3.36 27.97
CA CYS A 435 -32.65 1.99 27.92
C CYS A 435 -31.59 1.08 27.27
N THR A 436 -31.45 -0.16 27.72
CA THR A 436 -30.54 -1.17 27.17
C THR A 436 -31.30 -2.46 26.89
N ILE A 437 -31.19 -2.97 25.66
CA ILE A 437 -31.80 -4.23 25.21
C ILE A 437 -30.70 -5.29 25.09
N THR A 438 -30.88 -6.46 25.71
CA THR A 438 -29.93 -7.57 25.62
C THR A 438 -30.60 -8.83 25.08
N MET A 439 -30.04 -9.41 24.02
CA MET A 439 -30.52 -10.63 23.37
C MET A 439 -29.40 -11.32 22.57
N ALA A 440 -29.63 -12.54 22.09
CA ALA A 440 -28.67 -13.25 21.23
C ALA A 440 -28.76 -12.79 19.76
N ASP A 441 -27.68 -12.94 18.99
CA ASP A 441 -27.60 -12.58 17.55
C ASP A 441 -28.71 -13.22 16.71
N THR A 442 -28.96 -14.51 16.91
CA THR A 442 -30.02 -15.25 16.19
C THR A 442 -31.42 -14.77 16.56
N ASP A 443 -31.62 -14.35 17.81
CA ASP A 443 -32.91 -13.86 18.29
C ASP A 443 -33.20 -12.44 17.81
N LEU A 444 -32.16 -11.59 17.70
CA LEU A 444 -32.29 -10.25 17.11
C LEU A 444 -32.70 -10.33 15.63
N LEU A 445 -32.07 -11.23 14.86
CA LEU A 445 -32.46 -11.47 13.47
C LEU A 445 -33.90 -12.00 13.36
N ALA A 446 -34.30 -12.95 14.21
CA ALA A 446 -35.65 -13.48 14.22
C ALA A 446 -36.69 -12.41 14.59
N LEU A 447 -36.38 -11.53 15.54
CA LEU A 447 -37.24 -10.44 15.97
C LEU A 447 -37.40 -9.36 14.88
N MET A 448 -36.32 -9.02 14.17
CA MET A 448 -36.34 -7.98 13.13
C MET A 448 -36.91 -8.48 11.80
N THR A 449 -36.87 -9.79 11.55
CA THR A 449 -37.52 -10.44 10.39
C THR A 449 -38.98 -10.84 10.66
N GLY A 450 -39.51 -10.53 11.85
CA GLY A 450 -40.89 -10.85 12.24
C GLY A 450 -41.14 -12.33 12.56
N LYS A 451 -40.10 -13.16 12.63
CA LYS A 451 -40.17 -14.58 13.00
C LYS A 451 -40.29 -14.83 14.50
N MET A 452 -40.06 -13.80 15.33
CA MET A 452 -40.17 -13.86 16.79
C MET A 452 -41.02 -12.70 17.32
N ASN A 453 -42.02 -13.03 18.15
CA ASN A 453 -42.83 -12.03 18.82
C ASN A 453 -42.07 -11.41 20.01
N PRO A 454 -41.96 -10.07 20.12
CA PRO A 454 -41.21 -9.40 21.18
C PRO A 454 -41.70 -9.66 22.61
N GLN A 455 -43.02 -9.73 22.80
CA GLN A 455 -43.60 -9.99 24.13
C GLN A 455 -43.25 -11.41 24.58
N THR A 456 -43.35 -12.37 23.66
CA THR A 456 -42.97 -13.76 23.93
C THR A 456 -41.48 -13.89 24.24
N ALA A 457 -40.62 -13.19 23.50
CA ALA A 457 -39.17 -13.18 23.74
C ALA A 457 -38.81 -12.60 25.13
N PHE A 458 -39.54 -11.58 25.57
CA PHE A 458 -39.35 -10.97 26.89
C PHE A 458 -39.75 -11.92 28.02
N PHE A 459 -40.95 -12.53 27.94
CA PHE A 459 -41.41 -13.48 28.95
C PHE A 459 -40.57 -14.77 29.00
N GLN A 460 -39.94 -15.16 27.89
CA GLN A 460 -39.00 -16.29 27.83
C GLN A 460 -37.57 -15.93 28.28
N GLY A 461 -37.31 -14.68 28.67
CA GLY A 461 -35.99 -14.22 29.09
C GLY A 461 -34.94 -14.09 27.97
N LYS A 462 -35.35 -14.24 26.70
CA LYS A 462 -34.50 -14.09 25.51
C LYS A 462 -34.28 -12.64 25.10
N LEU A 463 -35.21 -11.78 25.48
CA LEU A 463 -35.14 -10.33 25.35
C LEU A 463 -35.13 -9.72 26.75
N LYS A 464 -34.01 -9.15 27.17
CA LYS A 464 -33.89 -8.43 28.44
C LYS A 464 -33.87 -6.94 28.16
N ILE A 465 -34.60 -6.17 28.96
CA ILE A 465 -34.65 -4.71 28.84
C ILE A 465 -34.31 -4.14 30.21
N SER A 466 -33.37 -3.21 30.26
CA SER A 466 -33.01 -2.46 31.48
C SER A 466 -33.03 -0.96 31.20
N GLY A 467 -33.65 -0.17 32.08
CA GLY A 467 -33.82 1.28 31.89
C GLY A 467 -35.27 1.67 31.59
N ASN A 468 -35.48 2.73 30.79
CA ASN A 468 -36.78 3.34 30.53
C ASN A 468 -37.65 2.47 29.59
N MET A 469 -38.56 1.69 30.18
CA MET A 469 -39.48 0.80 29.46
C MET A 469 -40.42 1.53 28.49
N GLY A 470 -40.80 2.78 28.75
CA GLY A 470 -41.65 3.56 27.85
C GLY A 470 -40.96 3.87 26.52
N MET A 471 -39.63 4.01 26.56
CA MET A 471 -38.81 4.22 25.36
C MET A 471 -38.53 2.91 24.62
N ALA A 472 -38.35 1.81 25.36
CA ALA A 472 -38.22 0.48 24.77
C ALA A 472 -39.44 0.11 23.91
N MET A 473 -40.66 0.47 24.36
CA MET A 473 -41.88 0.22 23.61
C MET A 473 -41.97 1.02 22.29
N LYS A 474 -41.36 2.22 22.21
CA LYS A 474 -41.33 3.02 20.97
C LYS A 474 -40.47 2.38 19.87
N LEU A 475 -39.52 1.52 20.22
CA LEU A 475 -38.68 0.79 19.26
C LEU A 475 -39.43 -0.30 18.49
N GLN A 476 -40.64 -0.71 18.92
CA GLN A 476 -41.48 -1.61 18.13
C GLN A 476 -41.81 -1.05 16.75
N ASN A 477 -41.83 0.28 16.61
CA ASN A 477 -42.09 0.95 15.33
C ASN A 477 -40.94 0.79 14.30
N LEU A 478 -39.77 0.30 14.71
CA LEU A 478 -38.64 -0.01 13.82
C LEU A 478 -38.67 -1.44 13.28
N GLN A 479 -39.61 -2.28 13.73
CA GLN A 479 -39.75 -3.64 13.22
C GLN A 479 -40.20 -3.62 11.75
N LEU A 480 -39.52 -4.41 10.91
CA LEU A 480 -39.92 -4.58 9.52
C LEU A 480 -41.27 -5.31 9.48
N GLN A 481 -42.28 -4.70 8.85
CA GLN A 481 -43.55 -5.38 8.62
C GLN A 481 -43.31 -6.61 7.72
N PRO A 482 -43.77 -7.82 8.11
CA PRO A 482 -43.61 -9.02 7.31
C PRO A 482 -44.20 -8.80 5.91
N GLY A 483 -43.38 -8.98 4.87
CA GLY A 483 -43.77 -8.83 3.47
C GLY A 483 -43.18 -7.63 2.71
N LYS A 484 -42.53 -6.67 3.40
CA LYS A 484 -41.87 -5.51 2.75
C LYS A 484 -40.34 -5.51 2.80
N ALA A 485 -39.72 -6.48 3.46
CA ALA A 485 -38.26 -6.58 3.56
C ALA A 485 -37.70 -7.53 2.49
N LYS A 486 -36.89 -7.01 1.56
CA LYS A 486 -35.92 -7.83 0.81
C LYS A 486 -34.63 -7.83 1.62
N LEU A 487 -34.55 -8.73 2.61
CA LEU A 487 -33.31 -9.08 3.32
C LEU A 487 -32.71 -10.33 2.70
#